data_AF-A0A2E0YTX9-F1
#
_entry.id   AF-A0A2E0YTX9-F1
#
_cell.length_a   1.000
_cell.length_b   1.000
_cell.length_c   1.000
_cell.angle_alpha   90.00
_cell.angle_beta   90.00
_cell.angle_gamma   90.00
#
_symmetry.space_group_name_H-M   'P 1'
#
loop_
_entity.id
_entity.type
_entity.pdbx_description
1 polymer ?
#
loop_
_entity_poly.entity_id
_entity_poly.type
_entity_poly.pdbx_seq_one_letter_code
_entity_poly.pdbx_strand_id
1 'polypeptide(L)'
;MRIGIFAGTTAETSFGLQELVPFARDVEARGFDSLWLPNIFGLDGVGACAIAGWETSRIELGTAVTPTYPRHPGALAQQAVTTQQACDGRFALGIGLSHQLVIEGMFGLSYDKPARHMQEYLQILAPLLRGEAADFEGEQLTGKLQLEVSGPPVPLLVAALGPAMLKLAGQHAQGTSLWMTGPKTVESHIVPAITAAAQAAGRPAPRIVCGMPICLTDDVDGAREYIAKALQVYGMLPSYRAMLDREGVEGPAQLAIVGDEAELRAQIARLRDAGVTDFNAAVIPAQGGGVEPLLDLLQSELQG
;
A
#
# COMPACT_ATOMS: atom_id res chain seq x y z
N MET A 1 1.52 -15.72 6.34
CA MET A 1 1.35 -14.45 5.61
C MET A 1 0.23 -13.69 6.29
N ARG A 2 0.40 -12.41 6.59
CA ARG A 2 -0.64 -11.58 7.19
C ARG A 2 -1.72 -11.27 6.16
N ILE A 3 -2.98 -11.14 6.57
CA ILE A 3 -4.10 -10.81 5.68
C ILE A 3 -4.80 -9.55 6.20
N GLY A 4 -4.82 -8.52 5.35
CA GLY A 4 -5.51 -7.27 5.59
C GLY A 4 -6.53 -6.93 4.52
N ILE A 5 -7.27 -5.86 4.78
CA ILE A 5 -8.25 -5.29 3.85
C ILE A 5 -7.72 -3.98 3.28
N PHE A 6 -7.90 -3.76 1.98
CA PHE A 6 -7.63 -2.49 1.33
C PHE A 6 -8.96 -1.81 0.97
N ALA A 7 -9.34 -0.80 1.74
CA ALA A 7 -10.59 -0.08 1.54
C ALA A 7 -10.43 1.09 0.54
N GLY A 8 -11.53 1.57 -0.03
CA GLY A 8 -11.53 2.78 -0.87
C GLY A 8 -10.89 2.61 -2.24
N THR A 9 -10.71 1.39 -2.73
CA THR A 9 -10.07 1.13 -4.03
C THR A 9 -11.00 1.33 -5.23
N THR A 10 -12.32 1.28 -5.02
CA THR A 10 -13.35 1.55 -6.03
C THR A 10 -14.38 2.54 -5.50
N ALA A 11 -15.21 3.11 -6.38
CA ALA A 11 -16.25 4.05 -5.97
C ALA A 11 -17.23 3.44 -4.97
N GLU A 12 -17.55 2.15 -5.10
CA GLU A 12 -18.49 1.43 -4.21
C GLU A 12 -17.87 1.07 -2.86
N THR A 13 -16.54 0.99 -2.77
CA THR A 13 -15.80 0.73 -1.53
C THR A 13 -15.19 2.00 -0.94
N SER A 14 -15.46 3.15 -1.55
CA SER A 14 -15.10 4.47 -1.04
C SER A 14 -16.18 4.94 -0.09
N PHE A 15 -15.76 5.42 1.08
CA PHE A 15 -16.69 5.85 2.11
C PHE A 15 -16.11 6.98 2.95
N GLY A 16 -16.98 7.75 3.61
CA GLY A 16 -16.60 8.88 4.46
C GLY A 16 -16.10 8.43 5.83
N LEU A 17 -15.80 9.41 6.69
CA LEU A 17 -15.32 9.12 8.04
C LEU A 17 -16.36 8.41 8.90
N GLN A 18 -17.65 8.73 8.71
CA GLN A 18 -18.76 8.13 9.44
C GLN A 18 -18.86 6.62 9.18
N GLU A 19 -18.52 6.17 7.97
CA GLU A 19 -18.53 4.75 7.60
C GLU A 19 -17.20 4.06 7.91
N LEU A 20 -16.07 4.78 7.79
CA LEU A 20 -14.73 4.21 8.01
C LEU A 20 -14.56 3.64 9.41
N VAL A 21 -15.00 4.34 10.45
CA VAL A 21 -14.78 3.90 11.83
C VAL A 21 -15.54 2.60 12.15
N PRO A 22 -16.85 2.47 11.86
CA PRO A 22 -17.55 1.20 11.96
C PRO A 22 -16.90 0.09 11.13
N PHE A 23 -16.46 0.39 9.91
CA PHE A 23 -15.78 -0.58 9.06
C PHE A 23 -14.47 -1.07 9.66
N ALA A 24 -13.63 -0.17 10.17
CA ALA A 24 -12.37 -0.53 10.82
C ALA A 24 -12.58 -1.43 12.05
N ARG A 25 -13.63 -1.18 12.83
CA ARG A 25 -14.03 -2.03 13.95
C ARG A 25 -14.51 -3.40 13.51
N ASP A 26 -15.29 -3.48 12.43
CA ASP A 26 -15.74 -4.76 11.88
C ASP A 26 -14.56 -5.60 11.37
N VAL A 27 -13.66 -4.99 10.59
CA VAL A 27 -12.43 -5.63 10.10
C VAL A 27 -11.56 -6.12 11.28
N GLU A 28 -11.43 -5.32 12.35
CA GLU A 28 -10.75 -5.76 13.58
C GLU A 28 -11.49 -6.92 14.27
N ALA A 29 -12.81 -6.83 14.43
CA ALA A 29 -13.61 -7.86 15.10
C ALA A 29 -13.54 -9.21 14.38
N ARG A 30 -13.43 -9.20 13.05
CA ARG A 30 -13.24 -10.41 12.22
C ARG A 30 -11.87 -11.06 12.39
N GLY A 31 -10.89 -10.35 12.93
CA GLY A 31 -9.56 -10.92 13.18
C GLY A 31 -8.48 -10.50 12.19
N PHE A 32 -8.80 -9.68 11.17
CA PHE A 32 -7.83 -9.27 10.16
C PHE A 32 -6.61 -8.57 10.78
N ASP A 33 -5.47 -8.73 10.13
CA ASP A 33 -4.17 -8.23 10.60
C ASP A 33 -4.01 -6.74 10.38
N SER A 34 -4.59 -6.22 9.30
CA SER A 34 -4.41 -4.82 8.89
C SER A 34 -5.56 -4.25 8.06
N LEU A 35 -5.70 -2.93 8.09
CA LEU A 35 -6.57 -2.15 7.21
C LEU A 35 -5.75 -1.03 6.55
N TRP A 36 -5.80 -0.98 5.23
CA TRP A 36 -5.05 -0.03 4.42
C TRP A 36 -5.97 0.95 3.72
N LEU A 37 -5.55 2.22 3.65
CA LEU A 37 -6.29 3.30 3.01
C LEU A 37 -5.46 3.96 1.89
N PRO A 38 -6.08 4.29 0.74
CA PRO A 38 -5.43 5.09 -0.27
C PRO A 38 -5.34 6.54 0.20
N ASN A 39 -4.49 7.34 -0.43
CA ASN A 39 -4.44 8.78 -0.18
C ASN A 39 -4.46 9.55 -1.51
N ILE A 40 -5.60 9.50 -2.19
CA ILE A 40 -5.81 10.13 -3.49
C ILE A 40 -7.25 10.62 -3.65
N PHE A 41 -7.43 11.95 -3.63
CA PHE A 41 -8.69 12.69 -3.89
C PHE A 41 -9.94 12.33 -3.05
N GLY A 42 -9.84 11.36 -2.15
CA GLY A 42 -10.82 11.06 -1.12
C GLY A 42 -10.38 11.58 0.26
N LEU A 43 -10.66 10.80 1.30
CA LEU A 43 -10.15 11.08 2.64
C LEU A 43 -8.62 11.17 2.64
N ASP A 44 -8.06 12.06 3.45
CA ASP A 44 -6.62 12.02 3.75
C ASP A 44 -6.32 10.73 4.53
N GLY A 45 -5.64 9.78 3.88
CA GLY A 45 -5.44 8.44 4.43
C GLY A 45 -4.69 8.43 5.77
N VAL A 46 -3.77 9.38 6.00
CA VAL A 46 -3.01 9.48 7.26
C VAL A 46 -3.93 9.93 8.39
N GLY A 47 -4.66 11.04 8.21
CA GLY A 47 -5.63 11.51 9.21
C GLY A 47 -6.77 10.52 9.45
N ALA A 48 -7.24 9.85 8.40
CA ALA A 48 -8.25 8.80 8.49
C ALA A 48 -7.77 7.60 9.33
N CYS A 49 -6.50 7.19 9.17
CA CYS A 49 -5.90 6.15 10.02
C CYS A 49 -5.82 6.60 11.49
N ALA A 50 -5.56 7.87 11.79
CA ALA A 50 -5.53 8.35 13.18
C ALA A 50 -6.90 8.20 13.86
N ILE A 51 -7.98 8.54 13.14
CA ILE A 51 -9.35 8.44 13.65
C ILE A 51 -9.75 6.97 13.83
N ALA A 52 -9.51 6.12 12.84
CA ALA A 52 -9.80 4.68 12.94
C ALA A 52 -8.93 4.00 14.03
N GLY A 53 -7.68 4.42 14.17
CA GLY A 53 -6.73 3.89 15.15
C GLY A 53 -7.14 4.15 16.58
N TRP A 54 -7.66 5.35 16.83
CA TRP A 54 -8.20 5.74 18.14
C TRP A 54 -9.41 4.89 18.57
N GLU A 55 -10.19 4.42 17.59
CA GLU A 55 -11.43 3.68 17.82
C GLU A 55 -11.27 2.15 17.72
N THR A 56 -10.03 1.67 17.51
CA THR A 56 -9.62 0.25 17.41
C THR A 56 -8.47 -0.03 18.39
N SER A 57 -8.10 -1.31 18.59
CA SER A 57 -7.16 -1.69 19.67
C SER A 57 -6.03 -2.64 19.27
N ARG A 58 -6.16 -3.34 18.14
CA ARG A 58 -5.27 -4.43 17.71
C ARG A 58 -4.84 -4.31 16.26
N ILE A 59 -5.75 -3.93 15.36
CA ILE A 59 -5.50 -3.93 13.92
C ILE A 59 -4.38 -2.95 13.54
N GLU A 60 -3.48 -3.36 12.64
CA GLU A 60 -2.51 -2.45 12.01
C GLU A 60 -3.24 -1.57 11.00
N LEU A 61 -2.96 -0.27 11.00
CA LEU A 61 -3.51 0.68 10.04
C LEU A 61 -2.40 1.20 9.15
N GLY A 62 -2.65 1.40 7.86
CA GLY A 62 -1.63 1.96 7.01
C GLY A 62 -2.12 2.66 5.75
N THR A 63 -1.23 3.43 5.14
CA THR A 63 -1.51 4.09 3.85
C THR A 63 -0.91 3.32 2.69
N ALA A 64 -1.68 3.13 1.62
CA ALA A 64 -1.25 2.42 0.41
C ALA A 64 -1.59 3.22 -0.87
N VAL A 65 -0.97 4.38 -1.16
CA VAL A 65 0.12 5.05 -0.42
C VAL A 65 -0.09 6.57 -0.40
N THR A 66 0.62 7.27 0.49
CA THR A 66 0.66 8.73 0.57
C THR A 66 1.62 9.33 -0.47
N PRO A 67 1.15 10.23 -1.37
CA PRO A 67 2.01 10.91 -2.33
C PRO A 67 3.08 11.78 -1.66
N THR A 68 4.33 11.69 -2.12
CA THR A 68 5.46 12.45 -1.55
C THR A 68 5.53 13.89 -2.05
N TYR A 69 5.23 14.14 -3.33
CA TYR A 69 5.37 15.48 -3.94
C TYR A 69 4.55 16.58 -3.29
N PRO A 70 3.27 16.36 -2.89
CA PRO A 70 2.45 17.45 -2.38
C PRO A 70 2.85 17.96 -0.99
N ARG A 71 3.78 17.28 -0.29
CA ARG A 71 4.09 17.57 1.13
C ARG A 71 5.57 17.41 1.42
N HIS A 72 6.16 18.38 2.13
CA HIS A 72 7.53 18.27 2.61
C HIS A 72 7.71 17.06 3.55
N PRO A 73 8.83 16.30 3.49
CA PRO A 73 9.04 15.12 4.33
C PRO A 73 8.93 15.39 5.83
N GLY A 74 9.37 16.56 6.29
CA GLY A 74 9.22 16.97 7.69
C GLY A 74 7.76 17.12 8.15
N ALA A 75 6.90 17.66 7.27
CA ALA A 75 5.47 17.78 7.57
C ALA A 75 4.80 16.41 7.60
N LEU A 76 5.11 15.54 6.64
CA LEU A 76 4.58 14.17 6.63
C LEU A 76 5.07 13.36 7.85
N ALA A 77 6.33 13.54 8.27
CA ALA A 77 6.86 12.90 9.47
C ALA A 77 6.06 13.31 10.72
N GLN A 78 5.80 14.61 10.90
CA GLN A 78 5.00 15.10 12.01
C GLN A 78 3.57 14.51 12.02
N GLN A 79 2.92 14.46 10.85
CA GLN A 79 1.61 13.82 10.70
C GLN A 79 1.65 12.33 11.06
N ALA A 80 2.66 11.61 10.57
CA ALA A 80 2.80 10.18 10.77
C ALA A 80 3.10 9.82 12.25
N VAL A 81 3.97 10.57 12.94
CA VAL A 81 4.26 10.35 14.37
C VAL A 81 3.05 10.67 15.24
N THR A 82 2.26 11.68 14.86
CA THR A 82 0.99 11.99 15.55
C THR A 82 -0.03 10.86 15.36
N THR A 83 -0.15 10.35 14.12
CA THR A 83 -1.01 9.21 13.79
C THR A 83 -0.57 7.95 14.52
N GLN A 84 0.74 7.74 14.65
CA GLN A 84 1.29 6.58 15.36
C GLN A 84 0.96 6.59 16.85
N GLN A 85 0.86 7.76 17.49
CA GLN A 85 0.33 7.87 18.85
C GLN A 85 -1.16 7.53 18.91
N ALA A 86 -1.96 8.05 17.97
CA ALA A 86 -3.39 7.76 17.93
C ALA A 86 -3.68 6.26 17.72
N CYS A 87 -2.81 5.57 16.97
CA CYS A 87 -2.88 4.14 16.73
C CYS A 87 -2.17 3.29 17.81
N ASP A 88 -1.63 3.89 18.87
CA ASP A 88 -0.83 3.20 19.90
C ASP A 88 0.27 2.29 19.30
N GLY A 89 1.04 2.82 18.36
CA GLY A 89 2.13 2.09 17.70
C GLY A 89 1.72 1.22 16.50
N ARG A 90 0.44 1.17 16.14
CA ARG A 90 -0.10 0.28 15.09
C ARG A 90 -0.22 0.92 13.69
N PHE A 91 0.35 2.10 13.45
CA PHE A 91 0.32 2.76 12.15
C PHE A 91 1.57 2.49 11.32
N ALA A 92 1.39 2.06 10.07
CA ALA A 92 2.43 1.93 9.05
C ALA A 92 2.24 2.97 7.94
N LEU A 93 3.24 3.83 7.73
CA LEU A 93 3.21 4.83 6.68
C LEU A 93 3.71 4.22 5.36
N GLY A 94 2.81 3.98 4.40
CA GLY A 94 3.21 3.73 3.02
C GLY A 94 3.26 5.03 2.20
N ILE A 95 4.36 5.26 1.50
CA ILE A 95 4.57 6.44 0.63
C ILE A 95 4.81 6.06 -0.82
N GLY A 96 4.56 6.99 -1.75
CA GLY A 96 4.90 6.79 -3.15
C GLY A 96 4.97 8.08 -3.93
N LEU A 97 5.53 8.01 -5.13
CA LEU A 97 5.73 9.17 -6.01
C LEU A 97 4.43 9.68 -6.64
N SER A 98 3.34 8.90 -6.59
CA SER A 98 2.18 9.07 -7.48
C SER A 98 2.57 8.89 -8.95
N HIS A 99 1.90 9.57 -9.86
CA HIS A 99 2.08 9.48 -11.30
C HIS A 99 2.32 10.86 -11.91
N GLN A 100 3.14 10.93 -12.95
CA GLN A 100 3.46 12.19 -13.64
C GLN A 100 2.20 12.97 -14.04
N LEU A 101 1.18 12.28 -14.58
CA LEU A 101 -0.10 12.89 -14.92
C LEU A 101 -0.74 13.63 -13.73
N VAL A 102 -0.66 13.06 -12.53
CA VAL A 102 -1.20 13.67 -11.32
C VAL A 102 -0.30 14.82 -10.86
N ILE A 103 1.01 14.57 -10.76
CA ILE A 103 1.94 15.55 -10.19
C ILE A 103 2.09 16.79 -11.09
N GLU A 104 2.33 16.61 -12.38
CA GLU A 104 2.46 17.72 -13.33
C GLU A 104 1.09 18.19 -13.80
N GLY A 105 0.23 17.27 -14.24
CA GLY A 105 -1.03 17.61 -14.92
C GLY A 105 -2.12 18.13 -13.99
N MET A 106 -2.13 17.75 -12.70
CA MET A 106 -3.16 18.19 -11.75
C MET A 106 -2.61 19.14 -10.68
N PHE A 107 -1.42 18.87 -10.14
CA PHE A 107 -0.82 19.70 -9.08
C PHE A 107 0.15 20.77 -9.59
N GLY A 108 0.57 20.72 -10.85
CA GLY A 108 1.51 21.69 -11.42
C GLY A 108 2.92 21.62 -10.81
N LEU A 109 3.29 20.50 -10.19
CA LEU A 109 4.60 20.25 -9.60
C LEU A 109 5.50 19.51 -10.60
N SER A 110 6.83 19.72 -10.52
CA SER A 110 7.79 19.02 -11.40
C SER A 110 7.88 17.52 -11.06
N TYR A 111 7.89 16.66 -12.08
CA TYR A 111 8.15 15.22 -11.96
C TYR A 111 9.45 14.80 -12.69
N ASP A 112 10.42 15.70 -12.83
CA ASP A 112 11.63 15.53 -13.66
C ASP A 112 12.59 14.43 -13.18
N LYS A 113 12.82 14.34 -11.87
CA LYS A 113 13.81 13.46 -11.24
C LYS A 113 13.20 12.60 -10.13
N PRO A 114 12.21 11.74 -10.43
CA PRO A 114 11.44 11.02 -9.42
C PRO A 114 12.29 10.11 -8.52
N ALA A 115 13.33 9.50 -9.09
CA ALA A 115 14.22 8.66 -8.30
C ALA A 115 15.07 9.46 -7.31
N ARG A 116 15.55 10.64 -7.71
CA ARG A 116 16.26 11.56 -6.83
C ARG A 116 15.32 12.12 -5.77
N HIS A 117 14.12 12.55 -6.16
CA HIS A 117 13.11 13.03 -5.23
C HIS A 117 12.87 12.00 -4.12
N MET A 118 12.59 10.73 -4.46
CA MET A 118 12.40 9.69 -3.45
C MET A 118 13.65 9.49 -2.58
N GLN A 119 14.84 9.48 -3.18
CA GLN A 119 16.08 9.33 -2.43
C GLN A 119 16.23 10.46 -1.38
N GLU A 120 16.13 11.72 -1.80
CA GLU A 120 16.25 12.89 -0.93
C GLU A 120 15.13 12.94 0.12
N TYR A 121 13.90 12.56 -0.26
CA TYR A 121 12.76 12.47 0.65
C TYR A 121 13.03 11.47 1.78
N LEU A 122 13.60 10.30 1.45
CA LEU A 122 13.94 9.25 2.43
C LEU A 122 15.09 9.64 3.35
N GLN A 123 16.06 10.45 2.88
CA GLN A 123 17.14 10.98 3.74
C GLN A 123 16.59 11.87 4.86
N ILE A 124 15.48 12.56 4.63
CA ILE A 124 14.83 13.41 5.63
C ILE A 124 13.77 12.62 6.42
N LEU A 125 12.88 11.92 5.74
CA LEU A 125 11.73 11.27 6.37
C LEU A 125 12.16 10.13 7.30
N ALA A 126 13.03 9.23 6.85
CA ALA A 126 13.30 7.99 7.57
C ALA A 126 13.93 8.23 8.96
N PRO A 127 14.91 9.14 9.16
CA PRO A 127 15.38 9.51 10.49
C PRO A 127 14.29 10.10 11.39
N LEU A 128 13.48 11.04 10.87
CA LEU A 128 12.40 11.67 11.65
C LEU A 128 11.37 10.65 12.15
N LEU A 129 11.05 9.63 11.34
CA LEU A 129 10.14 8.54 11.75
C LEU A 129 10.73 7.60 12.81
N ARG A 130 12.06 7.62 13.02
CA ARG A 130 12.75 6.93 14.13
C ARG A 130 12.94 7.82 15.37
N GLY A 131 12.46 9.06 15.33
CA GLY A 131 12.67 10.05 16.39
C GLY A 131 14.05 10.71 16.36
N GLU A 132 14.82 10.53 15.28
CA GLU A 132 16.12 11.17 15.07
C GLU A 132 15.96 12.54 14.40
N ALA A 133 16.95 13.42 14.54
CA ALA A 133 17.00 14.65 13.75
C ALA A 133 17.38 14.33 12.29
N ALA A 134 16.82 15.10 11.35
CA ALA A 134 17.27 15.13 9.97
C ALA A 134 18.23 16.31 9.76
N ASP A 135 19.37 16.04 9.11
CA ASP A 135 20.29 17.05 8.61
C ASP A 135 20.70 16.67 7.19
N PHE A 136 19.87 17.07 6.23
CA PHE A 136 20.05 16.77 4.81
C PHE A 136 19.82 18.02 3.96
N GLU A 137 20.68 18.23 2.98
CA GLU A 137 20.57 19.29 1.98
C GLU A 137 20.88 18.68 0.61
N GLY A 138 19.82 18.51 -0.18
CA GLY A 138 19.86 17.91 -1.51
C GLY A 138 19.65 18.93 -2.62
N GLU A 139 19.44 18.44 -3.83
CA GLU A 139 19.18 19.28 -4.99
C GLU A 139 17.73 19.79 -5.01
N GLN A 140 16.79 18.96 -4.56
CA GLN A 140 15.35 19.23 -4.61
C GLN A 140 14.76 19.48 -3.22
N LEU A 141 15.34 18.89 -2.17
CA LEU A 141 14.81 18.96 -0.80
C LEU A 141 15.89 19.28 0.22
N THR A 142 15.54 20.11 1.20
CA THR A 142 16.36 20.41 2.38
C THR A 142 15.55 20.12 3.64
N GLY A 143 16.11 19.34 4.55
CA GLY A 143 15.51 19.04 5.85
C GLY A 143 16.58 19.08 6.93
N LYS A 144 16.63 20.21 7.66
CA LYS A 144 17.48 20.42 8.84
C LYS A 144 16.57 20.68 10.03
N LEU A 145 16.01 19.62 10.59
CA LEU A 145 14.96 19.72 11.60
C LEU A 145 14.94 18.51 12.53
N GLN A 146 14.36 18.71 13.70
CA GLN A 146 13.98 17.65 14.63
C GLN A 146 12.52 17.87 15.01
N LEU A 147 11.77 16.78 15.17
CA LEU A 147 10.40 16.85 15.66
C LEU A 147 10.38 16.93 17.18
N GLU A 148 9.54 17.81 17.72
CA GLU A 148 9.24 17.86 19.16
C GLU A 148 8.26 16.75 19.55
N VAL A 149 7.36 16.38 18.62
CA VAL A 149 6.44 15.26 18.81
C VAL A 149 7.23 13.95 18.86
N SER A 150 6.96 13.12 19.86
CA SER A 150 7.59 11.82 20.06
C SER A 150 6.54 10.72 20.17
N GLY A 151 6.94 9.48 19.91
CA GLY A 151 6.07 8.32 19.95
C GLY A 151 6.85 7.07 19.54
N PRO A 152 6.19 5.91 19.47
CA PRO A 152 6.79 4.71 18.89
C PRO A 152 7.32 5.01 17.47
N PRO A 153 8.42 4.38 17.02
CA PRO A 153 8.87 4.51 15.64
C PRO A 153 7.75 4.17 14.65
N VAL A 154 7.69 4.88 13.52
CA VAL A 154 6.69 4.62 12.48
C VAL A 154 7.29 3.69 11.42
N PRO A 155 6.77 2.47 11.23
CA PRO A 155 7.10 1.63 10.08
C PRO A 155 6.88 2.38 8.76
N LEU A 156 7.86 2.34 7.87
CA LEU A 156 7.84 2.97 6.57
C LEU A 156 7.83 1.91 5.46
N LEU A 157 6.92 2.06 4.52
CA LEU A 157 6.85 1.28 3.28
C LEU A 157 6.93 2.21 2.08
N VAL A 158 7.59 1.78 1.01
CA VAL A 158 7.71 2.58 -0.23
C VAL A 158 7.00 1.83 -1.36
N ALA A 159 6.11 2.49 -2.09
CA ALA A 159 5.56 1.94 -3.33
C ALA A 159 6.66 1.84 -4.39
N ALA A 160 7.28 0.66 -4.48
CA ALA A 160 8.44 0.41 -5.31
C ALA A 160 8.18 -0.76 -6.25
N LEU A 161 8.15 -0.46 -7.56
CA LEU A 161 8.01 -1.44 -8.64
C LEU A 161 9.28 -1.58 -9.49
N GLY A 162 9.98 -0.46 -9.72
CA GLY A 162 11.20 -0.42 -10.54
C GLY A 162 12.48 -0.68 -9.74
N PRO A 163 13.58 -1.15 -10.38
CA PRO A 163 14.83 -1.47 -9.70
C PRO A 163 15.40 -0.34 -8.82
N ALA A 164 15.35 0.91 -9.30
CA ALA A 164 15.83 2.06 -8.53
C ALA A 164 15.02 2.28 -7.25
N MET A 165 13.69 2.14 -7.33
CA MET A 165 12.81 2.30 -6.16
C MET A 165 12.94 1.13 -5.19
N LEU A 166 13.08 -0.11 -5.70
CA LEU A 166 13.29 -1.29 -4.88
C LEU A 166 14.61 -1.21 -4.12
N LYS A 167 15.66 -0.68 -4.76
CA LYS A 167 16.93 -0.39 -4.10
C LYS A 167 16.76 0.61 -2.95
N LEU A 168 16.11 1.75 -3.20
CA LEU A 168 15.87 2.76 -2.15
C LEU A 168 15.00 2.21 -1.02
N ALA A 169 13.94 1.47 -1.33
CA ALA A 169 13.07 0.84 -0.35
C ALA A 169 13.85 -0.12 0.55
N GLY A 170 14.66 -1.00 -0.04
CA GLY A 170 15.49 -1.94 0.73
C GLY A 170 16.54 -1.23 1.60
N GLN A 171 17.08 -0.09 1.17
CA GLN A 171 18.09 0.65 1.92
C GLN A 171 17.52 1.49 3.08
N HIS A 172 16.30 2.02 2.94
CA HIS A 172 15.80 3.07 3.83
C HIS A 172 14.48 2.74 4.56
N ALA A 173 13.70 1.79 4.04
CA ALA A 173 12.37 1.46 4.55
C ALA A 173 12.31 0.03 5.14
N GLN A 174 11.16 -0.34 5.71
CA GLN A 174 10.91 -1.69 6.22
C GLN A 174 10.32 -2.62 5.16
N GLY A 175 9.99 -2.11 3.97
CA GLY A 175 9.41 -2.92 2.91
C GLY A 175 8.86 -2.11 1.73
N THR A 176 8.11 -2.80 0.88
CA THR A 176 7.41 -2.22 -0.27
C THR A 176 5.90 -2.41 -0.16
N SER A 177 5.14 -1.44 -0.68
CA SER A 177 3.69 -1.51 -0.86
C SER A 177 3.37 -1.62 -2.35
N LEU A 178 2.92 -2.80 -2.78
CA LEU A 178 2.57 -3.11 -4.15
C LEU A 178 1.06 -3.01 -4.34
N TRP A 179 0.66 -2.64 -5.55
CA TRP A 179 -0.73 -2.69 -6.00
C TRP A 179 -0.77 -3.41 -7.34
N MET A 180 -1.66 -4.40 -7.49
CA MET A 180 -1.87 -5.16 -8.73
C MET A 180 -0.58 -5.69 -9.36
N THR A 181 0.28 -6.28 -8.53
CA THR A 181 1.54 -6.89 -8.97
C THR A 181 1.44 -8.38 -8.75
N GLY A 182 1.36 -9.14 -9.85
CA GLY A 182 1.13 -10.58 -9.82
C GLY A 182 2.28 -11.39 -9.23
N PRO A 183 2.03 -12.67 -8.91
CA PRO A 183 2.98 -13.52 -8.20
C PRO A 183 4.28 -13.77 -8.98
N LYS A 184 4.24 -13.83 -10.32
CA LYS A 184 5.43 -14.04 -11.15
C LYS A 184 6.42 -12.88 -10.99
N THR A 185 5.93 -11.65 -11.04
CA THR A 185 6.72 -10.43 -10.88
C THR A 185 7.19 -10.27 -9.44
N VAL A 186 6.33 -10.60 -8.47
CA VAL A 186 6.74 -10.59 -7.06
C VAL A 186 7.94 -11.51 -6.86
N GLU A 187 7.84 -12.77 -7.26
CA GLU A 187 8.87 -13.79 -7.08
C GLU A 187 10.14 -13.52 -7.87
N SER A 188 10.01 -13.18 -9.16
CA SER A 188 11.18 -13.10 -10.06
C SER A 188 11.86 -11.75 -10.08
N HIS A 189 11.22 -10.69 -9.57
CA HIS A 189 11.69 -9.31 -9.72
C HIS A 189 11.62 -8.50 -8.42
N ILE A 190 10.48 -8.46 -7.72
CA ILE A 190 10.33 -7.65 -6.50
C ILE A 190 11.19 -8.22 -5.37
N VAL A 191 10.90 -9.45 -4.93
CA VAL A 191 11.50 -10.08 -3.74
C VAL A 191 13.02 -10.12 -3.84
N PRO A 192 13.64 -10.58 -4.96
CA PRO A 192 15.09 -10.64 -5.06
C PRO A 192 15.74 -9.25 -4.99
N ALA A 193 15.16 -8.25 -5.66
CA ALA A 193 15.76 -6.92 -5.76
C ALA A 193 15.74 -6.17 -4.42
N ILE A 194 14.59 -6.14 -3.73
CA ILE A 194 14.48 -5.44 -2.44
C ILE A 194 15.24 -6.17 -1.33
N THR A 195 15.24 -7.50 -1.34
CA THR A 195 15.98 -8.31 -0.36
C THR A 195 17.49 -8.10 -0.50
N ALA A 196 18.02 -8.11 -1.73
CA ALA A 196 19.44 -7.85 -1.97
C ALA A 196 19.85 -6.44 -1.51
N ALA A 197 18.99 -5.44 -1.73
CA ALA A 197 19.23 -4.07 -1.28
C ALA A 197 19.21 -3.93 0.25
N ALA A 198 18.27 -4.60 0.93
CA ALA A 198 18.18 -4.63 2.39
C ALA A 198 19.40 -5.34 3.01
N GLN A 199 19.79 -6.50 2.45
CA GLN A 199 20.98 -7.24 2.89
C GLN A 199 22.25 -6.41 2.73
N ALA A 200 22.45 -5.75 1.58
CA ALA A 200 23.60 -4.88 1.35
C ALA A 200 23.65 -3.67 2.31
N ALA A 201 22.50 -3.24 2.84
CA ALA A 201 22.39 -2.19 3.84
C ALA A 201 22.43 -2.70 5.29
N GLY A 202 22.62 -4.01 5.51
CA GLY A 202 22.62 -4.61 6.85
C GLY A 202 21.27 -4.58 7.55
N ARG A 203 20.17 -4.54 6.78
CA ARG A 203 18.80 -4.43 7.30
C ARG A 203 18.10 -5.79 7.34
N PRO A 204 17.07 -5.96 8.21
CA PRO A 204 16.22 -7.16 8.21
C PRO A 204 15.54 -7.41 6.86
N ALA A 205 15.00 -8.62 6.70
CA ALA A 205 14.20 -8.98 5.53
C ALA A 205 13.02 -7.99 5.37
N PRO A 206 12.81 -7.44 4.16
CA PRO A 206 11.77 -6.44 3.92
C PRO A 206 10.37 -7.07 3.91
N ARG A 207 9.37 -6.31 4.37
CA ARG A 207 7.95 -6.62 4.14
C ARG A 207 7.60 -6.43 2.66
N ILE A 208 6.80 -7.34 2.14
CA ILE A 208 6.22 -7.30 0.81
C ILE A 208 4.71 -7.24 0.98
N VAL A 209 4.18 -6.02 1.06
CA VAL A 209 2.75 -5.77 1.17
C VAL A 209 2.17 -5.74 -0.24
N CYS A 210 1.26 -6.66 -0.55
CA CYS A 210 0.71 -6.81 -1.90
C CYS A 210 -0.81 -6.65 -1.89
N GLY A 211 -1.29 -5.54 -2.46
CA GLY A 211 -2.71 -5.31 -2.69
C GLY A 211 -3.17 -5.89 -4.02
N MET A 212 -4.23 -6.71 -4.00
CA MET A 212 -4.86 -7.24 -5.22
C MET A 212 -6.39 -7.09 -5.16
N PRO A 213 -7.03 -6.72 -6.28
CA PRO A 213 -8.47 -6.85 -6.43
C PRO A 213 -8.88 -8.31 -6.26
N ILE A 214 -9.91 -8.56 -5.46
CA ILE A 214 -10.42 -9.91 -5.21
C ILE A 214 -11.95 -9.93 -5.22
N CYS A 215 -12.54 -10.91 -5.89
CA CYS A 215 -13.98 -11.08 -6.07
C CYS A 215 -14.35 -12.58 -6.00
N LEU A 216 -15.20 -12.95 -5.04
CA LEU A 216 -15.81 -14.28 -4.98
C LEU A 216 -17.10 -14.26 -5.81
N THR A 217 -17.15 -15.01 -6.91
CA THR A 217 -18.28 -14.99 -7.85
C THR A 217 -18.27 -16.20 -8.78
N ASP A 218 -19.47 -16.65 -9.19
CA ASP A 218 -19.63 -17.60 -10.29
C ASP A 218 -19.58 -16.90 -11.67
N ASP A 219 -19.86 -15.59 -11.72
CA ASP A 219 -19.77 -14.75 -12.93
C ASP A 219 -18.37 -14.12 -13.04
N VAL A 220 -17.41 -14.95 -13.45
CA VAL A 220 -16.01 -14.54 -13.61
C VAL A 220 -15.85 -13.49 -14.71
N ASP A 221 -16.55 -13.64 -15.82
CA ASP A 221 -16.43 -12.74 -16.97
C ASP A 221 -16.99 -11.35 -16.65
N GLY A 222 -18.18 -11.28 -16.04
CA GLY A 222 -18.78 -10.01 -15.63
C GLY A 222 -17.98 -9.28 -14.55
N ALA A 223 -17.36 -10.00 -13.61
CA ALA A 223 -16.45 -9.41 -12.64
C ALA A 223 -15.17 -8.87 -13.29
N ARG A 224 -14.58 -9.61 -14.24
CA ARG A 224 -13.40 -9.14 -14.99
C ARG A 224 -13.71 -7.92 -15.85
N GLU A 225 -14.87 -7.87 -16.50
CA GLU A 225 -15.32 -6.70 -17.27
C GLU A 225 -15.44 -5.47 -16.38
N TYR A 226 -16.08 -5.62 -15.21
CA TYR A 226 -16.19 -4.54 -14.22
C TYR A 226 -14.80 -4.05 -13.78
N ILE A 227 -13.89 -4.97 -13.40
CA ILE A 227 -12.54 -4.62 -12.95
C ILE A 227 -11.75 -3.93 -14.06
N ALA A 228 -11.88 -4.40 -15.31
CA ALA A 228 -11.21 -3.81 -16.46
C ALA A 228 -11.61 -2.35 -16.61
N LYS A 229 -12.90 -2.03 -16.49
CA LYS A 229 -13.42 -0.66 -16.55
C LYS A 229 -12.99 0.19 -15.34
N ALA A 230 -13.14 -0.35 -14.13
CA ALA A 230 -12.86 0.38 -12.90
C ALA A 230 -11.38 0.73 -12.75
N LEU A 231 -10.48 -0.16 -13.19
CA LEU A 231 -9.04 -0.05 -12.99
C LEU A 231 -8.25 0.22 -14.28
N GLN A 232 -8.93 0.56 -15.39
CA GLN A 232 -8.31 0.76 -16.71
C GLN A 232 -7.12 1.73 -16.69
N VAL A 233 -7.17 2.78 -15.85
CA VAL A 233 -6.13 3.81 -15.79
C VAL A 233 -4.77 3.22 -15.45
N TYR A 234 -4.73 2.18 -14.62
CA TYR A 234 -3.49 1.51 -14.23
C TYR A 234 -2.84 0.77 -15.40
N GLY A 235 -3.62 0.27 -16.37
CA GLY A 235 -3.07 -0.32 -17.59
C GLY A 235 -2.27 0.68 -18.45
N MET A 236 -2.55 1.98 -18.30
CA MET A 236 -1.94 3.06 -19.08
C MET A 236 -0.74 3.72 -18.38
N LEU A 237 -0.57 3.47 -17.08
CA LEU A 237 0.49 4.08 -16.29
C LEU A 237 1.81 3.31 -16.50
N PRO A 238 2.93 3.98 -16.88
CA PRO A 238 4.16 3.28 -17.26
C PRO A 238 4.70 2.30 -16.23
N SER A 239 4.59 2.63 -14.93
CA SER A 239 5.05 1.78 -13.84
C SER A 239 4.26 0.48 -13.72
N TYR A 240 2.94 0.53 -13.93
CA TYR A 240 2.05 -0.64 -13.87
C TYR A 240 2.10 -1.45 -15.16
N ARG A 241 2.13 -0.77 -16.32
CA ARG A 241 2.34 -1.42 -17.63
C ARG A 241 3.57 -2.32 -17.62
N ALA A 242 4.69 -1.82 -17.08
CA ALA A 242 5.92 -2.61 -16.98
C ALA A 242 5.79 -3.86 -16.08
N MET A 243 4.87 -3.88 -15.11
CA MET A 243 4.59 -5.06 -14.29
C MET A 243 3.64 -6.01 -15.01
N LEU A 244 2.59 -5.48 -15.65
CA LEU A 244 1.67 -6.26 -16.50
C LEU A 244 2.42 -7.00 -17.63
N ASP A 245 3.42 -6.35 -18.24
CA ASP A 245 4.29 -6.97 -19.25
C ASP A 245 5.12 -8.14 -18.69
N ARG A 246 5.59 -8.03 -17.44
CA ARG A 246 6.33 -9.11 -16.76
C ARG A 246 5.42 -10.29 -16.45
N GLU A 247 4.17 -10.03 -16.07
CA GLU A 247 3.14 -11.04 -15.89
C GLU A 247 2.72 -11.69 -17.23
N GLY A 248 2.80 -10.95 -18.33
CA GLY A 248 2.36 -11.40 -19.65
C GLY A 248 0.86 -11.21 -19.85
N VAL A 249 0.29 -10.17 -19.23
CA VAL A 249 -1.15 -9.87 -19.28
C VAL A 249 -1.40 -8.49 -19.89
N GLU A 250 -2.57 -8.29 -20.48
CA GLU A 250 -2.96 -7.07 -21.16
C GLU A 250 -3.45 -6.00 -20.19
N GLY A 251 -4.06 -6.38 -19.07
CA GLY A 251 -4.60 -5.40 -18.13
C GLY A 251 -4.86 -5.93 -16.72
N PRO A 252 -5.22 -5.03 -15.79
CA PRO A 252 -5.39 -5.36 -14.37
C PRO A 252 -6.43 -6.45 -14.08
N ALA A 253 -7.48 -6.56 -14.89
CA ALA A 253 -8.52 -7.57 -14.72
C ALA A 253 -8.00 -9.02 -14.81
N GLN A 254 -6.93 -9.25 -15.59
CA GLN A 254 -6.30 -10.56 -15.70
C GLN A 254 -5.39 -10.90 -14.51
N LEU A 255 -5.02 -9.90 -13.69
CA LEU A 255 -4.30 -10.11 -12.43
C LEU A 255 -5.23 -10.24 -11.22
N ALA A 256 -6.47 -9.75 -11.33
CA ALA A 256 -7.42 -9.81 -10.23
C ALA A 256 -7.73 -11.26 -9.84
N ILE A 257 -7.88 -11.48 -8.54
CA ILE A 257 -8.25 -12.77 -7.97
C ILE A 257 -9.77 -12.91 -8.09
N VAL A 258 -10.24 -13.62 -9.10
CA VAL A 258 -11.68 -13.75 -9.41
C VAL A 258 -12.02 -15.21 -9.65
N GLY A 259 -13.04 -15.71 -8.97
CA GLY A 259 -13.50 -17.10 -9.11
C GLY A 259 -14.30 -17.58 -7.91
N ASP A 260 -14.38 -18.90 -7.78
CA ASP A 260 -14.95 -19.58 -6.63
C ASP A 260 -13.97 -19.63 -5.43
N GLU A 261 -14.39 -20.23 -4.33
CA GLU A 261 -13.55 -20.32 -3.12
C GLU A 261 -12.23 -21.07 -3.37
N ALA A 262 -12.24 -22.12 -4.19
CA ALA A 262 -11.06 -22.94 -4.44
C ALA A 262 -10.02 -22.15 -5.24
N GLU A 263 -10.46 -21.44 -6.27
CA GLU A 263 -9.62 -20.57 -7.09
C GLU A 263 -9.03 -19.43 -6.27
N LEU A 264 -9.83 -18.76 -5.43
CA LEU A 264 -9.36 -17.69 -4.54
C LEU A 264 -8.27 -18.18 -3.58
N ARG A 265 -8.50 -19.31 -2.90
CA ARG A 265 -7.52 -19.90 -1.98
C ARG A 265 -6.22 -20.27 -2.71
N ALA A 266 -6.33 -20.86 -3.90
CA ALA A 266 -5.16 -21.22 -4.71
C ALA A 266 -4.33 -19.99 -5.09
N GLN A 267 -4.96 -18.89 -5.49
CA GLN A 267 -4.26 -17.65 -5.85
C GLN A 267 -3.66 -16.94 -4.63
N ILE A 268 -4.35 -16.94 -3.47
CA ILE A 268 -3.80 -16.41 -2.21
C ILE A 268 -2.57 -17.22 -1.77
N ALA A 269 -2.64 -18.55 -1.84
CA ALA A 269 -1.49 -19.42 -1.58
C ALA A 269 -0.34 -19.14 -2.56
N ARG A 270 -0.64 -18.91 -3.85
CA ARG A 270 0.38 -18.57 -4.85
C ARG A 270 1.11 -17.25 -4.55
N LEU A 271 0.42 -16.25 -3.99
CA LEU A 271 1.04 -15.01 -3.52
C LEU A 271 1.97 -15.26 -2.32
N ARG A 272 1.53 -16.09 -1.36
CA ARG A 272 2.35 -16.52 -0.22
C ARG A 272 3.65 -17.18 -0.69
N ASP A 273 3.55 -18.12 -1.62
CA ASP A 273 4.70 -18.83 -2.18
C ASP A 273 5.63 -17.91 -2.99
N ALA A 274 5.08 -16.84 -3.59
CA ALA A 274 5.88 -15.83 -4.28
C ALA A 274 6.74 -14.96 -3.33
N GLY A 275 6.49 -15.04 -2.02
CA GLY A 275 7.18 -14.24 -0.99
C GLY A 275 6.41 -12.99 -0.53
N VAL A 276 5.10 -12.91 -0.78
CA VAL A 276 4.25 -11.89 -0.17
C VAL A 276 4.18 -12.12 1.35
N THR A 277 4.48 -11.09 2.13
CA THR A 277 4.43 -11.17 3.61
C THR A 277 3.08 -10.73 4.16
N ASP A 278 2.44 -9.77 3.47
CA ASP A 278 1.17 -9.18 3.83
C ASP A 278 0.29 -9.08 2.57
N PHE A 279 -0.79 -9.85 2.52
CA PHE A 279 -1.78 -9.78 1.45
C PHE A 279 -2.87 -8.78 1.85
N ASN A 280 -3.09 -7.77 1.01
CA ASN A 280 -4.14 -6.78 1.22
C ASN A 280 -5.28 -6.99 0.19
N ALA A 281 -6.39 -7.54 0.66
CA ALA A 281 -7.56 -7.79 -0.17
C ALA A 281 -8.29 -6.48 -0.49
N ALA A 282 -8.23 -6.04 -1.75
CA ALA A 282 -9.09 -4.99 -2.26
C ALA A 282 -10.40 -5.62 -2.74
N VAL A 283 -11.39 -5.63 -1.86
CA VAL A 283 -12.63 -6.36 -2.07
C VAL A 283 -13.44 -5.71 -3.19
N ILE A 284 -13.74 -6.50 -4.21
CA ILE A 284 -14.64 -6.12 -5.29
C ILE A 284 -15.99 -6.81 -5.05
N PRO A 285 -17.09 -6.06 -4.94
CA PRO A 285 -18.41 -6.67 -4.74
C PRO A 285 -18.83 -7.45 -5.99
N ALA A 286 -19.36 -8.66 -5.79
CA ALA A 286 -19.98 -9.42 -6.88
C ALA A 286 -21.23 -8.68 -7.38
N GLN A 287 -21.54 -8.76 -8.68
CA GLN A 287 -22.72 -8.09 -9.23
C GLN A 287 -24.01 -8.61 -8.56
N GLY A 288 -24.74 -7.74 -7.86
CA GLY A 288 -25.97 -8.10 -7.15
C GLY A 288 -25.77 -8.83 -5.82
N GLY A 289 -24.52 -9.01 -5.36
CA GLY A 289 -24.16 -9.64 -4.08
C GLY A 289 -23.49 -8.67 -3.11
N GLY A 290 -23.49 -9.01 -1.81
CA GLY A 290 -22.71 -8.32 -0.80
C GLY A 290 -21.25 -8.80 -0.75
N VAL A 291 -20.43 -8.13 0.04
CA VAL A 291 -19.01 -8.51 0.26
C VAL A 291 -18.82 -9.56 1.35
N GLU A 292 -19.86 -9.83 2.13
CA GLU A 292 -19.84 -10.72 3.31
C GLU A 292 -19.29 -12.12 3.02
N PRO A 293 -19.72 -12.85 1.96
CA PRO A 293 -19.20 -14.20 1.72
C PRO A 293 -17.69 -14.23 1.46
N LEU A 294 -17.17 -13.19 0.79
CA LEU A 294 -15.74 -13.04 0.56
C LEU A 294 -14.99 -12.69 1.86
N LEU A 295 -15.56 -11.83 2.71
CA LEU A 295 -14.97 -11.54 4.01
C LEU A 295 -14.91 -12.78 4.91
N ASP A 296 -15.96 -13.61 4.92
CA ASP A 296 -15.99 -14.87 5.66
C ASP A 296 -14.96 -15.87 5.13
N LEU A 297 -14.82 -15.98 3.80
CA LEU A 297 -13.77 -16.77 3.16
C LEU A 297 -12.38 -16.32 3.61
N LEU A 298 -12.09 -15.03 3.51
CA LEU A 298 -10.80 -14.46 3.92
C LEU A 298 -10.54 -14.60 5.42
N GLN A 299 -11.59 -14.51 6.24
CA GLN A 299 -11.49 -14.74 7.68
C GLN A 299 -11.09 -16.20 7.99
N SER A 300 -11.59 -17.16 7.21
CA SER A 300 -11.21 -18.58 7.39
C SER A 300 -9.72 -18.83 7.11
N GLU A 301 -9.08 -18.01 6.28
CA GLU A 301 -7.64 -18.08 5.99
C GLU A 301 -6.75 -17.51 7.11
N LEU A 302 -7.33 -16.81 8.10
CA LEU A 302 -6.58 -16.31 9.26
C LEU A 302 -6.26 -17.40 10.29
N GLN A 303 -7.00 -18.52 10.25
CA GLN A 303 -6.95 -19.60 11.24
C GLN A 303 -6.10 -20.80 10.79
N GLY A 304 -5.65 -20.83 9.52
CA GLY A 304 -4.86 -21.90 8.91
C GLY A 304 -3.41 -21.52 8.70
#